data_AF-A0A1H8DX45-F1
#
_entry.id   AF-A0A1H8DX45-F1
#
_cell.length_a   1.000
_cell.length_b   1.000
_cell.length_c   1.000
_cell.angle_alpha   90.00
_cell.angle_beta   90.00
_cell.angle_gamma   90.00
#
_symmetry.space_group_name_H-M   'P 1'
#
loop_
_entity.id
_entity.type
_entity.pdbx_description
1 polymer ?
#
loop_
_entity_poly.entity_id
_entity_poly.type
_entity_poly.pdbx_seq_one_letter_code
_entity_poly.pdbx_strand_id
1 'polypeptide(L)'
;MPEISKIERELRDMIMKGPQHSLTSLTAFCACCLEFRHRKDVRLVKMAGDELSVCLGCINKRGLTESGSTEALEYQERTLAILKIRGLRE
;
A
#
# COMPACT_ATOMS: atom_id res chain seq x y z
N MET A 1 -15.16 23.23 4.27
CA MET A 1 -13.91 22.53 4.62
C MET A 1 -14.15 21.05 4.35
N PRO A 2 -13.34 20.36 3.52
CA PRO A 2 -13.59 18.94 3.26
C PRO A 2 -13.34 18.13 4.53
N GLU A 3 -14.27 17.25 4.88
CA GLU A 3 -14.16 16.36 6.04
C GLU A 3 -12.92 15.46 5.91
N ILE A 4 -11.98 15.62 6.82
CA ILE A 4 -10.81 14.75 6.92
C ILE A 4 -11.31 13.36 7.35
N SER A 5 -11.08 12.35 6.50
CA SER A 5 -11.52 10.99 6.79
C SER A 5 -10.93 10.50 8.12
N LYS A 6 -11.67 9.65 8.83
CA LYS A 6 -11.23 9.06 10.10
C LYS A 6 -9.82 8.43 9.97
N ILE A 7 -9.55 7.80 8.83
CA ILE A 7 -8.27 7.18 8.46
C ILE A 7 -7.14 8.22 8.35
N GLU A 8 -7.38 9.38 7.74
CA GLU A 8 -6.36 10.44 7.64
C GLU A 8 -5.97 10.99 9.02
N ARG A 9 -6.94 11.07 9.95
CA ARG A 9 -6.71 11.52 11.32
C ARG A 9 -5.87 10.54 12.12
N GLU A 10 -6.20 9.25 12.05
CA GLU A 10 -5.44 8.18 12.71
C GLU A 10 -4.00 8.09 12.17
N LEU A 11 -3.81 8.23 10.85
CA LEU A 11 -2.47 8.27 10.25
C LEU A 11 -1.66 9.47 10.71
N ARG A 12 -2.25 10.66 10.81
CA ARG A 12 -1.55 11.85 11.31
C ARG A 12 -1.10 11.68 12.77
N ASP A 13 -1.98 11.20 13.65
CA ASP A 13 -1.65 10.99 15.06
C ASP A 13 -0.55 9.93 15.26
N MET A 14 -0.54 8.87 14.44
CA MET A 14 0.51 7.86 14.49
C MET A 14 1.86 8.38 13.98
N ILE A 15 1.86 9.25 12.98
CA ILE A 15 3.08 9.86 12.43
C ILE A 15 3.68 10.88 13.41
N MET A 16 2.83 11.62 14.12
CA MET A 16 3.26 12.62 15.13
C MET A 16 3.87 12.00 16.38
N LYS A 17 3.58 10.72 16.69
CA LYS A 17 4.12 9.99 17.84
C LYS A 17 5.56 9.47 17.64
N GLY A 18 6.17 9.76 16.49
CA GLY A 18 7.55 9.36 16.15
C GLY A 18 7.61 8.52 14.87
N PRO A 19 8.81 8.33 14.28
CA PRO A 19 8.96 7.67 12.99
C PRO A 19 8.56 6.18 13.07
N GLN A 20 7.32 5.88 12.72
CA GLN A 20 6.81 4.54 12.49
C GLN A 20 7.22 4.09 11.08
N HIS A 21 8.48 3.67 10.92
CA HIS A 21 9.05 3.27 9.62
C HIS A 21 8.24 2.16 8.93
N SER A 22 7.68 1.21 9.69
CA SER A 22 6.84 0.13 9.16
C SER A 22 5.50 0.62 8.61
N LEU A 23 4.91 1.66 9.21
CA LEU A 23 3.60 2.20 8.82
C LEU A 23 3.69 3.23 7.69
N THR A 24 4.86 3.85 7.49
CA THR A 24 5.10 4.88 6.47
C THR A 24 6.08 4.44 5.38
N SER A 25 6.52 3.19 5.38
CA SER A 25 7.44 2.68 4.37
C SER A 25 6.84 2.81 2.97
N LEU A 26 7.64 3.36 2.06
CA LEU A 26 7.38 3.38 0.62
C LEU A 26 7.98 2.18 -0.10
N THR A 27 8.55 1.22 0.62
CA THR A 27 8.99 -0.05 0.06
C THR A 27 8.05 -1.17 0.50
N ALA A 28 7.77 -2.10 -0.42
CA ALA A 28 6.97 -3.28 -0.18
C ALA A 28 7.58 -4.49 -0.89
N PHE A 29 7.50 -5.65 -0.27
CA PHE A 29 8.05 -6.90 -0.80
C PHE A 29 7.10 -7.54 -1.80
N CYS A 30 7.63 -8.06 -2.91
CA CYS A 30 6.85 -8.84 -3.87
C CYS A 30 7.04 -10.35 -3.66
N ALA A 31 5.97 -11.07 -3.36
CA ALA A 31 5.98 -12.52 -3.18
C ALA A 31 6.31 -13.32 -4.46
N CYS A 32 6.25 -12.70 -5.65
CA CYS A 32 6.51 -13.37 -6.93
C CYS A 32 7.96 -13.27 -7.42
N CYS A 33 8.60 -12.11 -7.28
CA CYS A 33 10.00 -11.89 -7.70
C CYS A 33 10.99 -11.81 -6.54
N LEU A 34 10.49 -11.84 -5.29
CA LEU A 34 11.27 -11.79 -4.06
C LEU A 34 12.13 -10.52 -3.91
N GLU A 35 11.71 -9.44 -4.56
CA GLU A 35 12.38 -8.13 -4.51
C GLU A 35 11.52 -7.09 -3.81
N PHE A 36 12.18 -6.13 -3.17
CA PHE A 36 11.53 -4.92 -2.66
C PHE A 36 11.25 -3.97 -3.82
N ARG A 37 10.01 -3.51 -3.91
CA ARG A 37 9.53 -2.56 -4.89
C ARG A 37 8.96 -1.34 -4.20
N HIS A 38 8.78 -0.26 -4.96
CA HIS A 38 8.07 0.89 -4.43
C HIS A 38 6.62 0.49 -4.14
N ARG A 39 6.09 0.88 -2.98
CA ARG A 39 4.79 0.47 -2.46
C ARG A 39 3.65 0.77 -3.43
N LYS A 40 3.74 1.89 -4.14
CA LYS A 40 2.83 2.32 -5.22
C LYS A 40 2.73 1.32 -6.38
N ASP A 41 3.76 0.50 -6.58
CA ASP A 41 3.86 -0.47 -7.66
C ASP A 41 3.53 -1.89 -7.18
N VAL A 42 2.96 -2.02 -5.97
CA VAL A 42 2.57 -3.30 -5.36
C VAL A 42 1.06 -3.30 -5.10
N ARG A 43 0.42 -4.46 -5.34
CA ARG A 43 -0.99 -4.73 -5.09
C ARG A 43 -1.12 -6.01 -4.27
N LEU A 44 -2.19 -6.12 -3.50
CA LEU A 44 -2.58 -7.41 -2.94
C LEU A 44 -3.31 -8.20 -4.02
N VAL A 45 -2.89 -9.44 -4.26
CA VAL A 45 -3.52 -10.37 -5.20
C VAL A 45 -4.00 -11.59 -4.43
N LYS A 46 -5.13 -12.14 -4.86
CA LYS A 46 -5.68 -13.34 -4.25
C LYS A 46 -5.00 -14.58 -4.83
N MET A 47 -4.34 -15.37 -4.00
CA MET A 47 -3.62 -16.60 -4.39
C MET A 47 -3.95 -17.73 -3.43
N ALA A 48 -4.50 -18.83 -3.96
CA ALA A 48 -4.70 -20.10 -3.23
C ALA A 48 -5.38 -20.01 -1.85
N GLY A 49 -6.20 -18.98 -1.63
CA GLY A 49 -6.90 -18.75 -0.35
C GLY A 49 -6.32 -17.60 0.49
N ASP A 50 -5.10 -17.15 0.17
CA ASP A 50 -4.42 -16.04 0.82
C ASP A 50 -4.38 -14.77 -0.04
N GLU A 51 -3.99 -13.66 0.58
CA GLU A 51 -3.71 -12.39 -0.10
C GLU A 51 -2.22 -12.07 0.01
N LEU A 52 -1.55 -11.93 -1.14
CA LEU A 52 -0.12 -11.71 -1.20
C LEU A 52 0.22 -10.40 -1.89
N SER A 53 1.26 -9.73 -1.40
CA SER A 53 1.79 -8.52 -2.01
C SER A 53 2.59 -8.84 -3.26
N VAL A 54 2.14 -8.38 -4.42
CA VAL A 54 2.76 -8.64 -5.72
C VAL A 54 2.93 -7.34 -6.50
N CYS A 55 4.09 -7.16 -7.15
CA CYS A 55 4.35 -5.96 -7.94
C CYS A 55 3.61 -6.01 -9.28
N LEU A 56 3.25 -4.84 -9.82
CA LEU A 56 2.55 -4.69 -11.09
C LEU A 56 3.25 -5.43 -12.25
N GLY A 57 4.59 -5.46 -12.24
CA GLY A 57 5.36 -6.22 -13.23
C GLY A 57 5.12 -7.73 -13.17
N CYS A 58 5.05 -8.30 -11.96
CA CYS A 58 4.72 -9.71 -11.78
C CYS A 58 3.25 -10.01 -12.06
N ILE A 59 2.35 -9.08 -11.73
CA ILE A 59 0.91 -9.18 -12.04
C ILE A 59 0.72 -9.30 -13.55
N ASN A 60 1.28 -8.36 -14.32
CA ASN A 60 1.16 -8.34 -15.77
C ASN A 60 1.84 -9.56 -16.41
N LYS A 61 3.03 -9.95 -15.95
CA LYS A 61 3.77 -11.10 -16.50
C LYS A 61 3.05 -12.44 -16.28
N ARG A 62 2.37 -12.59 -15.14
CA ARG A 62 1.72 -13.85 -14.73
C ARG A 62 0.21 -13.86 -14.93
N GLY A 63 -0.39 -12.76 -15.41
CA GLY A 63 -1.84 -12.62 -15.59
C GLY A 63 -2.61 -12.73 -14.27
N LEU A 64 -2.08 -12.14 -13.20
CA LEU A 64 -2.73 -12.17 -11.88
C LEU A 64 -3.79 -11.07 -11.77
N THR A 65 -4.78 -11.29 -10.92
CA THR A 65 -5.83 -10.32 -10.67
C THR A 65 -5.67 -9.71 -9.29
N GLU A 66 -5.78 -8.38 -9.20
CA GLU A 66 -5.82 -7.66 -7.93
C GLU A 66 -6.98 -8.15 -7.07
N SER A 67 -6.77 -8.23 -5.76
CA SER A 67 -7.84 -8.56 -4.85
C SER A 67 -8.80 -7.38 -4.67
N GLY A 68 -10.10 -7.68 -4.60
CA GLY A 68 -11.16 -6.72 -4.26
C GLY A 68 -11.52 -6.71 -2.78
N SER A 69 -10.70 -7.29 -1.89
CA SER A 69 -10.94 -7.28 -0.45
C SER A 69 -10.82 -5.87 0.13
N THR A 70 -11.45 -5.67 1.30
CA THR A 70 -11.29 -4.42 2.07
C THR A 70 -9.82 -4.16 2.38
N GLU A 71 -9.04 -5.19 2.70
CA GLU A 71 -7.62 -5.07 3.01
C GLU A 71 -6.79 -4.59 1.81
N ALA A 72 -7.12 -5.05 0.60
CA ALA A 72 -6.50 -4.57 -0.63
C ALA A 72 -6.79 -3.09 -0.89
N LEU A 73 -8.02 -2.65 -0.64
CA LEU A 73 -8.42 -1.25 -0.75
C LEU A 73 -7.69 -0.39 0.29
N GLU A 74 -7.70 -0.79 1.56
CA GLU A 74 -7.02 -0.07 2.66
C GLU A 74 -5.51 0.05 2.40
N TYR A 75 -4.87 -0.98 1.84
CA TYR A 75 -3.47 -0.93 1.46
C TYR A 75 -3.20 0.16 0.41
N GLN A 76 -4.06 0.30 -0.60
CA GLN A 76 -3.94 1.36 -1.61
C GLN A 76 -4.17 2.75 -1.00
N GLU A 77 -5.23 2.90 -0.21
CA GLU A 77 -5.54 4.17 0.46
C GLU A 77 -4.39 4.63 1.37
N ARG A 78 -3.82 3.71 2.15
CA ARG A 78 -2.65 4.00 2.99
C ARG A 78 -1.45 4.42 2.15
N THR A 79 -1.21 3.76 1.02
CA THR A 79 -0.12 4.12 0.11
C THR A 79 -0.29 5.55 -0.42
N LEU A 80 -1.51 5.91 -0.83
CA LEU A 80 -1.85 7.27 -1.28
C LEU A 80 -1.68 8.30 -0.16
N ALA A 81 -2.07 7.97 1.07
CA ALA A 81 -1.92 8.85 2.22
C ALA A 81 -0.44 9.11 2.56
N ILE A 82 0.40 8.08 2.56
CA ILE A 82 1.85 8.21 2.78
C ILE A 82 2.48 9.11 1.72
N LEU A 83 2.13 8.90 0.44
CA LEU A 83 2.63 9.72 -0.67
C LEU A 83 2.24 11.19 -0.52
N LYS A 84 0.98 11.46 -0.15
CA LYS A 84 0.47 12.81 0.10
C LYS A 84 1.22 13.48 1.25
N ILE A 85 1.42 12.78 2.36
CA ILE A 85 2.12 13.33 3.54
C ILE A 85 3.59 13.63 3.24
N ARG A 86 4.24 12.81 2.40
CA ARG A 86 5.64 13.03 2.00
C ARG A 86 5.82 14.07 0.89
N GLY A 87 4.74 14.67 0.37
CA GLY A 87 4.79 15.64 -0.72
C GLY A 87 5.24 15.03 -2.05
N LEU A 88 5.10 13.71 -2.22
CA LEU A 88 5.54 12.96 -3.41
C LEU A 88 4.39 12.67 -4.39
N ARG A 89 3.26 13.36 -4.20
CA ARG A 89 2.08 13.24 -5.06
C ARG A 89 1.99 14.53 -5.87
N GLU A 90 2.50 14.47 -7.10
CA GLU A 90 2.27 15.47 -8.15
C GLU A 90 0.86 15.32 -8.74
#